data_AF-A0A4R0NDC5-F1
#
_entry.id   AF-A0A4R0NDC5-F1
#
_cell.length_a   1.000
_cell.length_b   1.000
_cell.length_c   1.000
_cell.angle_alpha   90.00
_cell.angle_beta   90.00
_cell.angle_gamma   90.00
#
_symmetry.space_group_name_H-M   'P 1'
#
loop_
_entity.id
_entity.type
_entity.pdbx_description
1 polymer ?
#
loop_
_entity_poly.entity_id
_entity_poly.type
_entity_poly.pdbx_seq_one_letter_code
_entity_poly.pdbx_strand_id
1 'polypeptide(L)'
;MFSTDKQTLDDLNIFGKHGAESIYHIFDRSTTRGGAAVLEQMFRYPLANADAINKRSNTIQYFAASGIEFPFQSGLFDSIELYLDNTDERTKLNVEPDSIGKKLNNLIAVDVHTAQVYKGVHSIVALLKDARAFLDSFKLSAGHPYESDKAELYSLVGESDLSAIVAAKGKLSPSVMAQFDVLLRFRHRELIRKLLHHVHQLDAYIAIGKVAKERGFVFPTALPKDQRIADIIGVYHPQVDHAVSNDIRITAEGNVIFLTGANMAGKSTFMKSLSIAMYLAHMGFPVPAASMRFSVLDGMYTTINLPDNLGMGASHFYSEVLRVKKIASELRHKHLFVLFDELFRGTNVKDAAEATVAVTQAFAKKPHSIFVLSTHIIEAGEELKKRCTNISFIFLPTRMVGNKPVYKYKLEAGITEDRHGMVIINNEGILAILKAGISHNNQQ
;
A
#
# COMPACT_ATOMS: atom_id res chain seq x y z
N MET A 1 16.48 -0.30 1.41
CA MET A 1 15.16 -0.65 0.85
C MET A 1 14.25 -1.06 1.99
N PHE A 2 12.96 -0.71 1.95
CA PHE A 2 12.01 -1.10 2.99
C PHE A 2 11.79 -2.61 2.98
N SER A 3 11.80 -3.24 4.15
CA SER A 3 11.70 -4.70 4.31
C SER A 3 10.33 -5.08 4.87
N THR A 4 9.65 -6.03 4.24
CA THR A 4 8.41 -6.64 4.74
C THR A 4 8.33 -8.09 4.27
N ASP A 5 7.30 -8.82 4.65
CA ASP A 5 7.07 -10.18 4.16
C ASP A 5 5.61 -10.49 3.89
N LYS A 6 5.38 -11.64 3.25
CA LYS A 6 4.04 -12.10 2.85
C LYS A 6 3.07 -12.14 4.03
N GLN A 7 3.52 -12.57 5.21
CA GLN A 7 2.67 -12.57 6.41
C GLN A 7 2.14 -11.17 6.73
N THR A 8 3.02 -10.16 6.70
CA THR A 8 2.59 -8.76 6.90
C THR A 8 1.60 -8.30 5.84
N LEU A 9 1.85 -8.61 4.56
CA LEU A 9 0.94 -8.24 3.47
C LEU A 9 -0.44 -8.90 3.61
N ASP A 10 -0.47 -10.17 4.06
CA ASP A 10 -1.69 -10.93 4.29
C ASP A 10 -2.45 -10.43 5.53
N ASP A 11 -1.75 -10.15 6.63
CA ASP A 11 -2.33 -9.61 7.88
C ASP A 11 -3.06 -8.27 7.64
N LEU A 12 -2.47 -7.41 6.80
CA LEU A 12 -2.97 -6.08 6.46
C LEU A 12 -3.89 -6.08 5.24
N ASN A 13 -4.17 -7.24 4.64
CA ASN A 13 -5.02 -7.37 3.46
C ASN A 13 -4.60 -6.44 2.31
N ILE A 14 -3.28 -6.32 2.06
CA ILE A 14 -2.74 -5.36 1.09
C ILE A 14 -3.23 -5.67 -0.32
N PHE A 15 -3.06 -6.90 -0.80
CA PHE A 15 -3.48 -7.33 -2.13
C PHE A 15 -4.80 -8.12 -2.15
N GLY A 16 -5.29 -8.54 -0.97
CA GLY A 16 -6.49 -9.37 -0.87
C GLY A 16 -6.22 -10.86 -1.03
N LYS A 17 -7.17 -11.67 -0.57
CA LYS A 17 -7.40 -13.03 -1.07
C LYS A 17 -8.66 -12.97 -1.95
N HIS A 18 -8.71 -13.77 -3.02
CA HIS A 18 -9.75 -13.75 -4.06
C HIS A 18 -11.15 -13.37 -3.53
N GLY A 19 -11.68 -12.22 -3.99
CA GLY A 19 -13.05 -11.77 -3.74
C GLY A 19 -13.29 -10.78 -2.59
N ALA A 20 -12.28 -10.47 -1.77
CA ALA A 20 -12.40 -9.42 -0.74
C ALA A 20 -11.80 -8.09 -1.24
N GLU A 21 -12.45 -6.95 -0.93
CA GLU A 21 -11.85 -5.64 -1.19
C GLU A 21 -10.53 -5.53 -0.40
N SER A 22 -9.43 -5.21 -1.08
CA SER A 22 -8.10 -5.06 -0.48
C SER A 22 -7.71 -3.59 -0.34
N ILE A 23 -6.63 -3.30 0.39
CA ILE A 23 -6.09 -1.93 0.44
C ILE A 23 -5.65 -1.48 -0.95
N TYR A 24 -5.04 -2.35 -1.75
CA TYR A 24 -4.70 -2.07 -3.15
C TYR A 24 -5.94 -1.64 -3.96
N HIS A 25 -7.05 -2.37 -3.85
CA HIS A 25 -8.29 -2.07 -4.59
C HIS A 25 -8.90 -0.69 -4.25
N ILE A 26 -8.63 -0.15 -3.06
CA ILE A 26 -9.01 1.22 -2.71
C ILE A 26 -8.33 2.23 -3.66
N PHE A 27 -7.06 1.98 -3.98
CA PHE A 27 -6.20 2.89 -4.74
C PHE A 27 -6.17 2.64 -6.25
N ASP A 28 -6.52 1.43 -6.70
CA ASP A 28 -6.48 1.08 -8.12
C ASP A 28 -7.63 1.72 -8.92
N ARG A 29 -7.43 3.01 -9.22
CA ARG A 29 -8.29 3.86 -10.07
C ARG A 29 -7.55 4.30 -11.32
N SER A 30 -6.54 3.54 -11.73
CA SER A 30 -5.68 3.84 -12.87
C SER A 30 -6.47 3.76 -14.17
N THR A 31 -6.17 4.65 -15.11
CA THR A 31 -6.81 4.66 -16.44
C THR A 31 -6.21 3.61 -17.36
N THR A 32 -4.93 3.28 -17.14
CA THR A 32 -4.11 2.42 -17.98
C THR A 32 -3.63 1.19 -17.21
N ARG A 33 -3.39 0.08 -17.92
CA ARG A 33 -2.79 -1.13 -17.34
C ARG A 33 -1.37 -0.86 -16.81
N GLY A 34 -0.57 -0.09 -17.54
CA GLY A 34 0.75 0.31 -17.07
C GLY A 34 0.70 1.18 -15.81
N GLY A 35 -0.30 2.05 -15.66
CA GLY A 35 -0.54 2.81 -14.43
C GLY A 35 -0.86 1.90 -13.24
N ALA A 36 -1.74 0.92 -13.44
CA ALA A 36 -2.04 -0.10 -12.43
C ALA A 36 -0.79 -0.93 -12.06
N ALA A 37 0.04 -1.29 -13.05
CA ALA A 37 1.31 -1.98 -12.80
C ALA A 37 2.30 -1.12 -11.99
N VAL A 38 2.40 0.19 -12.28
CA VAL A 38 3.22 1.13 -11.49
C VAL A 38 2.69 1.23 -10.05
N LEU A 39 1.37 1.33 -9.88
CA LEU A 39 0.73 1.33 -8.57
C LEU A 39 1.04 0.05 -7.79
N GLU A 40 0.91 -1.11 -8.42
CA GLU A 40 1.22 -2.41 -7.82
C GLU A 40 2.69 -2.49 -7.39
N GLN A 41 3.62 -2.00 -8.22
CA GLN A 41 5.03 -1.89 -7.88
C GLN A 41 5.26 -0.99 -6.65
N MET A 42 4.56 0.14 -6.54
CA MET A 42 4.64 1.01 -5.36
C MET A 42 4.17 0.30 -4.08
N PHE A 43 3.12 -0.53 -4.16
CA PHE A 43 2.69 -1.37 -3.04
C PHE A 43 3.71 -2.46 -2.70
N ARG A 44 4.31 -3.12 -3.70
CA ARG A 44 5.29 -4.19 -3.47
C ARG A 44 6.60 -3.68 -2.87
N TYR A 45 6.98 -2.44 -3.20
CA TYR A 45 8.27 -1.85 -2.82
C TYR A 45 8.11 -0.48 -2.15
N PRO A 46 7.66 -0.43 -0.87
CA PRO A 46 7.64 0.81 -0.11
C PRO A 46 9.03 1.44 0.04
N LEU A 47 9.06 2.72 0.37
CA LEU A 47 10.28 3.51 0.50
C LEU A 47 10.77 3.53 1.95
N ALA A 48 12.05 3.80 2.17
CA ALA A 48 12.66 3.92 3.51
C ALA A 48 13.50 5.20 3.66
N ASN A 49 13.30 6.18 2.77
CA ASN A 49 13.99 7.47 2.75
C ASN A 49 12.96 8.60 2.80
N ALA A 50 13.16 9.55 3.72
CA ALA A 50 12.20 10.61 3.99
C ALA A 50 12.00 11.53 2.78
N ASP A 51 13.08 11.91 2.09
CA ASP A 51 13.01 12.80 0.92
C ASP A 51 12.27 12.14 -0.24
N ALA A 52 12.53 10.85 -0.50
CA ALA A 52 11.83 10.09 -1.53
C ALA A 52 10.32 9.94 -1.23
N ILE A 53 9.98 9.69 0.03
CA ILE A 53 8.58 9.60 0.48
C ILE A 53 7.89 10.96 0.33
N ASN A 54 8.50 12.03 0.84
CA ASN A 54 7.94 13.38 0.78
C ASN A 54 7.85 13.89 -0.66
N LYS A 55 8.84 13.62 -1.52
CA LYS A 55 8.78 13.97 -2.95
C LYS A 55 7.56 13.34 -3.61
N ARG A 56 7.36 12.03 -3.43
CA ARG A 56 6.20 11.32 -3.99
C ARG A 56 4.88 11.85 -3.40
N SER A 57 4.81 11.99 -2.07
CA SER A 57 3.65 12.50 -1.35
C SER A 57 3.24 13.88 -1.86
N ASN A 58 4.20 14.80 -1.97
CA ASN A 58 3.97 16.17 -2.46
C ASN A 58 3.54 16.20 -3.93
N THR A 59 4.11 15.33 -4.79
CA THR A 59 3.69 15.22 -6.20
C THR A 59 2.24 14.74 -6.30
N ILE A 60 1.86 13.71 -5.56
CA ILE A 60 0.48 13.20 -5.54
C ILE A 60 -0.46 14.26 -4.95
N GLN A 61 -0.07 14.93 -3.87
CA GLN A 61 -0.84 16.02 -3.26
C GLN A 61 -1.09 17.17 -4.24
N TYR A 62 -0.11 17.53 -5.06
CA TYR A 62 -0.28 18.52 -6.13
C TYR A 62 -1.32 18.09 -7.16
N PHE A 63 -1.24 16.86 -7.69
CA PHE A 63 -2.22 16.36 -8.65
C PHE A 63 -3.61 16.24 -8.02
N ALA A 64 -3.68 15.82 -6.76
CA ALA A 64 -4.90 15.86 -5.98
C ALA A 64 -5.46 17.29 -5.96
N ALA A 65 -4.70 18.30 -5.52
CA ALA A 65 -5.18 19.68 -5.37
C ALA A 65 -5.56 20.35 -6.70
N SER A 66 -4.75 20.17 -7.75
CA SER A 66 -4.91 20.85 -9.05
C SER A 66 -6.17 20.43 -9.82
N GLY A 67 -6.69 19.22 -9.59
CA GLY A 67 -7.83 18.70 -10.34
C GLY A 67 -7.49 18.34 -11.79
N ILE A 68 -6.20 18.22 -12.12
CA ILE A 68 -5.72 17.78 -13.43
C ILE A 68 -6.19 16.34 -13.66
N GLU A 69 -6.87 16.12 -14.79
CA GLU A 69 -7.26 14.78 -15.24
C GLU A 69 -6.16 14.15 -16.10
N PHE A 70 -6.18 12.82 -16.16
CA PHE A 70 -5.27 12.07 -17.01
C PHE A 70 -5.59 12.38 -18.48
N PRO A 71 -4.67 12.99 -19.26
CA PRO A 71 -5.00 13.62 -20.53
C PRO A 71 -5.01 12.64 -21.72
N PHE A 72 -4.63 11.38 -21.50
CA PHE A 72 -4.40 10.41 -22.56
C PHE A 72 -5.54 9.40 -22.68
N GLN A 73 -5.90 9.05 -23.92
CA GLN A 73 -6.91 8.02 -24.17
C GLN A 73 -6.38 6.62 -23.87
N SER A 74 -7.12 5.83 -23.07
CA SER A 74 -6.71 4.47 -22.66
C SER A 74 -6.49 3.52 -23.86
N GLY A 75 -7.27 3.66 -24.94
CA GLY A 75 -7.16 2.80 -26.13
C GLY A 75 -5.84 2.94 -26.91
N LEU A 76 -5.04 3.97 -26.63
CA LEU A 76 -3.72 4.14 -27.24
C LEU A 76 -2.75 3.07 -26.74
N PHE A 77 -2.75 2.78 -25.44
CA PHE A 77 -1.67 2.03 -24.78
C PHE A 77 -1.59 0.57 -25.24
N ASP A 78 -2.72 -0.15 -25.35
CA ASP A 78 -2.73 -1.54 -25.85
C ASP A 78 -2.12 -1.64 -27.26
N SER A 79 -2.39 -0.64 -28.10
CA SER A 79 -1.86 -0.59 -29.47
C SER A 79 -0.37 -0.28 -29.51
N ILE A 80 0.12 0.54 -28.57
CA ILE A 80 1.52 0.90 -28.45
C ILE A 80 2.34 -0.28 -27.91
N GLU A 81 1.89 -0.96 -26.85
CA GLU A 81 2.59 -2.10 -26.27
C GLU A 81 2.78 -3.22 -27.30
N LEU A 82 1.69 -3.63 -27.95
CA LEU A 82 1.73 -4.67 -28.97
C LEU A 82 2.61 -4.30 -30.18
N TYR A 83 2.69 -3.02 -30.51
CA TYR A 83 3.55 -2.49 -31.56
C TYR A 83 5.04 -2.50 -31.16
N LEU A 84 5.37 -2.03 -29.96
CA LEU A 84 6.74 -1.96 -29.46
C LEU A 84 7.33 -3.35 -29.16
N ASP A 85 6.51 -4.35 -28.85
CA ASP A 85 6.96 -5.71 -28.62
C ASP A 85 7.31 -6.47 -29.90
N ASN A 86 6.80 -6.03 -31.05
CA ASN A 86 7.18 -6.60 -32.34
C ASN A 86 8.54 -6.08 -32.83
N THR A 87 9.60 -6.84 -32.54
CA THR A 87 10.98 -6.49 -32.93
C THR A 87 11.45 -7.10 -34.25
N ASP A 88 10.59 -7.83 -34.96
CA ASP A 88 11.01 -8.48 -36.20
C ASP A 88 11.18 -7.43 -37.31
N GLU A 89 12.41 -7.24 -37.78
CA GLU A 89 12.73 -6.29 -38.83
C GLU A 89 12.01 -6.56 -40.15
N ARG A 90 11.57 -7.80 -40.39
CA ARG A 90 10.78 -8.17 -41.58
C ARG A 90 9.39 -7.53 -41.58
N THR A 91 8.93 -7.09 -40.42
CA THR A 91 7.63 -6.43 -40.24
C THR A 91 7.73 -4.91 -40.35
N LYS A 92 8.89 -4.36 -40.76
CA LYS A 92 9.04 -2.94 -41.08
C LYS A 92 8.08 -2.57 -42.21
N LEU A 93 7.47 -1.39 -42.10
CA LEU A 93 6.74 -0.82 -43.23
C LEU A 93 7.70 -0.55 -44.39
N ASN A 94 7.46 -1.20 -45.53
CA ASN A 94 8.25 -1.00 -46.74
C ASN A 94 7.50 -0.09 -47.72
N VAL A 95 8.18 0.93 -48.23
CA VAL A 95 7.71 1.76 -49.35
C VAL A 95 8.29 1.15 -50.63
N GLU A 96 7.61 0.16 -51.21
CA GLU A 96 7.96 -0.27 -52.56
C GLU A 96 7.50 0.79 -53.59
N PRO A 97 8.29 1.07 -54.64
CA PRO A 97 7.87 1.97 -55.71
C PRO A 97 6.63 1.40 -56.42
N ASP A 98 5.61 2.24 -56.57
CA ASP A 98 4.28 1.95 -57.14
C ASP A 98 4.35 1.18 -58.48
N SER A 99 4.33 -0.15 -58.41
CA SER A 99 4.06 -1.02 -59.55
C SER A 99 2.56 -1.28 -59.64
N ILE A 100 1.98 -0.95 -60.79
CA ILE A 100 0.56 -1.14 -61.14
C ILE A 100 0.10 -2.60 -60.87
N GLY A 101 1.01 -3.58 -60.89
CA GLY A 101 0.73 -4.98 -60.60
C GLY A 101 0.36 -5.29 -59.14
N LYS A 102 0.78 -4.47 -58.16
CA LYS A 102 0.41 -4.68 -56.74
C LYS A 102 -0.87 -3.97 -56.32
N LYS A 103 -1.39 -3.00 -57.08
CA LYS A 103 -2.73 -2.41 -56.81
C LYS A 103 -3.84 -3.45 -56.89
N LEU A 104 -3.66 -4.48 -57.72
CA LEU A 104 -4.61 -5.58 -57.84
C LEU A 104 -4.48 -6.60 -56.69
N ASN A 105 -3.29 -6.78 -56.11
CA ASN A 105 -3.06 -7.66 -54.94
C ASN A 105 -3.33 -6.99 -53.59
N ASN A 106 -3.14 -5.67 -53.46
CA ASN A 106 -3.43 -4.91 -52.23
C ASN A 106 -4.94 -4.72 -51.98
N LEU A 107 -5.81 -5.17 -52.88
CA LEU A 107 -7.25 -5.29 -52.64
C LEU A 107 -7.60 -6.53 -51.80
N ILE A 108 -6.66 -7.45 -51.60
CA ILE A 108 -6.85 -8.70 -50.88
C ILE A 108 -6.04 -8.63 -49.58
N ALA A 109 -6.75 -8.28 -48.50
CA ALA A 109 -6.28 -8.21 -47.11
C ALA A 109 -5.10 -7.25 -46.88
N VAL A 110 -5.37 -6.08 -46.29
CA VAL A 110 -4.36 -5.42 -45.47
C VAL A 110 -3.92 -6.46 -44.44
N ASP A 111 -2.70 -6.98 -44.60
CA ASP A 111 -2.11 -7.93 -43.68
C ASP A 111 -2.31 -7.40 -42.25
N VAL A 112 -2.90 -8.23 -41.38
CA VAL A 112 -3.30 -7.85 -40.02
C VAL A 112 -2.11 -7.24 -39.27
N HIS A 113 -0.90 -7.76 -39.53
CA HIS A 113 0.34 -7.21 -38.99
C HIS A 113 0.65 -5.80 -39.49
N THR A 114 0.46 -5.54 -40.79
CA THR A 114 0.65 -4.20 -41.37
C THR A 114 -0.35 -3.22 -40.74
N ALA A 115 -1.64 -3.56 -40.67
CA ALA A 115 -2.65 -2.71 -40.03
C ALA A 115 -2.29 -2.38 -38.56
N GLN A 116 -1.80 -3.37 -37.82
CA GLN A 116 -1.35 -3.20 -36.44
C GLN A 116 -0.15 -2.24 -36.33
N VAL A 117 0.82 -2.31 -37.24
CA VAL A 117 1.96 -1.40 -37.29
C VAL A 117 1.51 0.04 -37.58
N TYR A 118 0.62 0.25 -38.56
CA TYR A 118 0.03 1.58 -38.81
C TYR A 118 -0.69 2.13 -37.56
N LYS A 119 -1.49 1.29 -36.89
CA LYS A 119 -2.19 1.67 -35.65
C LYS A 119 -1.22 2.03 -34.53
N GLY A 120 -0.13 1.27 -34.37
CA GLY A 120 0.92 1.51 -33.38
C GLY A 120 1.62 2.86 -33.59
N VAL A 121 2.08 3.13 -34.82
CA VAL A 121 2.69 4.42 -35.18
C VAL A 121 1.72 5.57 -34.92
N HIS A 122 0.46 5.47 -35.36
CA HIS A 122 -0.55 6.50 -35.09
C HIS A 122 -0.76 6.73 -33.59
N SER A 123 -0.77 5.66 -32.79
CA SER A 123 -1.00 5.75 -31.35
C SER A 123 0.17 6.44 -30.63
N ILE A 124 1.42 6.15 -31.02
CA ILE A 124 2.59 6.87 -30.47
C ILE A 124 2.60 8.33 -30.90
N VAL A 125 2.29 8.63 -32.17
CA VAL A 125 2.22 10.02 -32.65
C VAL A 125 1.18 10.82 -31.86
N ALA A 126 0.01 10.24 -31.62
CA ALA A 126 -1.04 10.85 -30.79
C ALA A 126 -0.53 11.06 -29.35
N LEU A 127 0.04 10.02 -28.73
CA LEU A 127 0.60 10.09 -27.38
C LEU A 127 1.65 11.20 -27.24
N LEU A 128 2.59 11.32 -28.19
CA LEU A 128 3.65 12.34 -28.17
C LEU A 128 3.07 13.76 -28.26
N LYS A 129 2.04 13.95 -29.09
CA LYS A 129 1.34 15.25 -29.21
C LYS A 129 0.58 15.61 -27.95
N ASP A 130 -0.18 14.65 -27.41
CA ASP A 130 -0.92 14.83 -26.16
C ASP A 130 0.02 15.10 -24.99
N ALA A 131 1.17 14.41 -24.94
CA ALA A 131 2.18 14.61 -23.90
C ALA A 131 2.78 16.01 -23.99
N ARG A 132 3.10 16.47 -25.20
CA ARG A 132 3.60 17.84 -25.40
C ARG A 132 2.56 18.89 -24.97
N ALA A 133 1.32 18.74 -25.42
CA ALA A 133 0.22 19.64 -25.07
C ALA A 133 -0.04 19.68 -23.55
N PHE A 134 -0.05 18.51 -22.90
CA PHE A 134 -0.18 18.40 -21.45
C PHE A 134 0.96 19.14 -20.73
N LEU A 135 2.21 18.88 -21.10
CA LEU A 135 3.38 19.54 -20.50
C LEU A 135 3.31 21.07 -20.63
N ASP A 136 2.85 21.57 -21.77
CA ASP A 136 2.73 23.01 -22.05
C ASP A 136 1.50 23.65 -21.34
N SER A 137 0.53 22.85 -20.87
CA SER A 137 -0.73 23.35 -20.30
C SER A 137 -0.66 23.94 -18.88
N PHE A 138 0.41 23.65 -18.13
CA PHE A 138 0.62 24.21 -16.79
C PHE A 138 2.08 24.61 -16.59
N LYS A 139 2.34 25.62 -15.75
CA LYS A 139 3.70 26.01 -15.37
C LYS A 139 3.98 25.56 -13.94
N LEU A 140 5.20 25.09 -13.69
CA LEU A 140 5.67 24.71 -12.36
C LEU A 140 6.57 25.84 -11.83
N SER A 141 6.44 26.16 -10.54
CA SER A 141 7.40 27.03 -9.85
C SER A 141 8.70 26.28 -9.57
N ALA A 142 9.80 27.01 -9.34
CA ALA A 142 11.05 26.39 -8.91
C ALA A 142 10.86 25.64 -7.59
N GLY A 143 11.42 24.43 -7.48
CA GLY A 143 11.27 23.56 -6.31
C GLY A 143 9.96 22.77 -6.28
N HIS A 144 9.22 22.74 -7.39
CA HIS A 144 7.97 21.98 -7.46
C HIS A 144 8.23 20.46 -7.40
N PRO A 145 7.44 19.67 -6.65
CA PRO A 145 7.72 18.24 -6.43
C PRO A 145 7.73 17.39 -7.71
N TYR A 146 6.98 17.80 -8.74
CA TYR A 146 6.93 17.17 -10.08
C TYR A 146 7.91 17.81 -11.10
N GLU A 147 8.72 18.79 -10.71
CA GLU A 147 9.59 19.53 -11.65
C GLU A 147 10.58 18.60 -12.39
N SER A 148 11.22 17.69 -11.67
CA SER A 148 12.18 16.75 -12.27
C SER A 148 11.54 15.82 -13.29
N ASP A 149 10.39 15.23 -12.94
CA ASP A 149 9.69 14.26 -13.77
C ASP A 149 9.12 14.97 -15.02
N LYS A 150 8.61 16.19 -14.84
CA LYS A 150 8.20 17.05 -15.95
C LYS A 150 9.36 17.38 -16.89
N ALA A 151 10.51 17.78 -16.35
CA ALA A 151 11.68 18.14 -17.14
C ALA A 151 12.22 16.95 -17.95
N GLU A 152 12.25 15.76 -17.34
CA GLU A 152 12.65 14.52 -18.01
C GLU A 152 11.68 14.17 -19.15
N LEU A 153 10.37 14.21 -18.89
CA LEU A 153 9.36 13.96 -19.92
C LEU A 153 9.43 15.00 -21.06
N TYR A 154 9.69 16.27 -20.74
CA TYR A 154 9.90 17.32 -21.73
C TYR A 154 11.13 17.06 -22.61
N SER A 155 12.23 16.61 -22.00
CA SER A 155 13.46 16.24 -22.71
C SER A 155 13.26 15.03 -23.62
N LEU A 156 12.48 14.03 -23.19
CA LEU A 156 12.15 12.85 -24.00
C LEU A 156 11.34 13.24 -25.23
N VAL A 157 10.27 14.02 -25.05
CA VAL A 157 9.42 14.50 -26.16
C VAL A 157 10.17 15.48 -27.07
N GLY A 158 11.17 16.19 -26.55
CA GLY A 158 11.99 17.17 -27.25
C GLY A 158 13.21 16.60 -27.99
N GLU A 159 13.42 15.28 -28.00
CA GLU A 159 14.45 14.64 -28.82
C GLU A 159 14.23 15.00 -30.31
N SER A 160 15.31 15.18 -31.08
CA SER A 160 15.25 15.77 -32.44
C SER A 160 14.28 15.03 -33.37
N ASP A 161 14.37 13.70 -33.44
CA ASP A 161 13.51 12.89 -34.30
C ASP A 161 12.06 12.88 -33.77
N LEU A 162 11.87 12.80 -32.44
CA LEU A 162 10.53 12.82 -31.83
C LEU A 162 9.84 14.18 -31.95
N SER A 163 10.58 15.28 -31.87
CA SER A 163 10.08 16.64 -32.05
C SER A 163 9.56 16.85 -33.48
N ALA A 164 10.26 16.32 -34.48
CA ALA A 164 9.78 16.33 -35.87
C ALA A 164 8.47 15.54 -36.04
N ILE A 165 8.33 14.41 -35.34
CA ILE A 165 7.09 13.61 -35.31
C ILE A 165 5.93 14.41 -34.69
N VAL A 166 6.17 15.08 -33.55
CA VAL A 166 5.17 15.95 -32.88
C VAL A 166 4.71 17.09 -33.79
N ALA A 167 5.64 17.69 -34.55
CA ALA A 167 5.36 18.80 -35.46
C ALA A 167 4.58 18.39 -36.73
N ALA A 168 4.49 17.10 -37.04
CA ALA A 168 3.81 16.61 -38.24
C ALA A 168 2.31 16.97 -38.24
N LYS A 169 1.84 17.63 -39.32
CA LYS A 169 0.44 18.07 -39.48
C LYS A 169 -0.30 17.21 -40.50
N GLY A 170 -1.62 17.08 -40.31
CA GLY A 170 -2.50 16.39 -41.24
C GLY A 170 -2.37 14.87 -41.22
N LYS A 171 -2.95 14.21 -42.24
CA LYS A 171 -2.92 12.76 -42.41
C LYS A 171 -1.53 12.32 -42.87
N LEU A 172 -0.93 11.37 -42.16
CA LEU A 172 0.38 10.83 -42.48
C LEU A 172 0.31 9.99 -43.76
N SER A 173 1.21 10.26 -44.71
CA SER A 173 1.33 9.45 -45.94
C SER A 173 1.97 8.10 -45.63
N PRO A 174 1.78 7.06 -46.46
CA PRO A 174 2.42 5.75 -46.26
C PRO A 174 3.95 5.84 -46.14
N SER A 175 4.58 6.74 -46.88
CA SER A 175 6.04 6.96 -46.81
C SER A 175 6.47 7.55 -45.46
N VAL A 176 5.73 8.53 -44.95
CA VAL A 176 5.99 9.12 -43.62
C VAL A 176 5.75 8.08 -42.52
N MET A 177 4.69 7.28 -42.63
CA MET A 177 4.41 6.19 -41.68
C MET A 177 5.57 5.18 -41.63
N ALA A 178 6.14 4.82 -42.77
CA ALA A 178 7.29 3.92 -42.83
C ALA A 178 8.55 4.51 -42.19
N GLN A 179 8.81 5.80 -42.41
CA GLN A 179 9.91 6.50 -41.73
C GLN A 179 9.71 6.53 -40.22
N PHE A 180 8.50 6.87 -39.76
CA PHE A 180 8.18 6.89 -38.34
C PHE A 180 8.26 5.51 -37.70
N ASP A 181 7.89 4.44 -38.40
CA ASP A 181 8.03 3.08 -37.89
C ASP A 181 9.49 2.75 -37.54
N VAL A 182 10.41 3.04 -38.46
CA VAL A 182 11.85 2.84 -38.24
C VAL A 182 12.35 3.66 -37.04
N LEU A 183 11.95 4.92 -36.95
CA LEU A 183 12.36 5.81 -35.87
C LEU A 183 11.82 5.35 -34.51
N LEU A 184 10.52 5.04 -34.41
CA LEU A 184 9.84 4.77 -33.14
C LEU A 184 10.14 3.38 -32.59
N ARG A 185 10.08 2.34 -33.43
CA ARG A 185 10.16 0.93 -32.98
C ARG A 185 11.56 0.36 -32.97
N PHE A 186 12.48 0.89 -33.78
CA PHE A 186 13.83 0.34 -33.90
C PHE A 186 14.90 1.30 -33.40
N ARG A 187 14.83 2.60 -33.73
CA ARG A 187 15.84 3.58 -33.28
C ARG A 187 15.61 4.08 -31.86
N HIS A 188 14.39 4.52 -31.54
CA HIS A 188 14.05 5.22 -30.30
C HIS A 188 13.18 4.40 -29.35
N ARG A 189 13.10 3.08 -29.53
CA ARG A 189 12.24 2.17 -28.75
C ARG A 189 12.38 2.35 -27.24
N GLU A 190 13.61 2.42 -26.75
CA GLU A 190 13.88 2.56 -25.32
C GLU A 190 13.51 3.96 -24.80
N LEU A 191 13.60 5.00 -25.63
CA LEU A 191 13.10 6.33 -25.27
C LEU A 191 11.57 6.34 -25.19
N ILE A 192 10.87 5.68 -26.11
CA ILE A 192 9.41 5.54 -26.05
C ILE A 192 8.99 4.74 -24.81
N ARG A 193 9.71 3.67 -24.45
CA ARG A 193 9.45 2.92 -23.22
C ARG A 193 9.63 3.77 -21.96
N LYS A 194 10.69 4.60 -21.91
CA LYS A 194 10.88 5.57 -20.82
C LYS A 194 9.74 6.59 -20.76
N LEU A 195 9.30 7.10 -21.91
CA LEU A 195 8.16 8.01 -21.98
C LEU A 195 6.87 7.35 -21.45
N LEU A 196 6.59 6.11 -21.86
CA LEU A 196 5.45 5.34 -21.36
C LEU A 196 5.52 5.16 -19.84
N HIS A 197 6.70 4.86 -19.30
CA HIS A 197 6.89 4.74 -17.86
C HIS A 197 6.48 6.02 -17.11
N HIS A 198 6.94 7.19 -17.59
CA HIS A 198 6.56 8.50 -17.02
C HIS A 198 5.05 8.77 -17.13
N VAL A 199 4.44 8.42 -18.26
CA VAL A 199 2.99 8.55 -18.46
C VAL A 199 2.19 7.63 -17.52
N HIS A 200 2.63 6.39 -17.33
CA HIS A 200 2.01 5.45 -16.40
C HIS A 200 2.19 5.88 -14.93
N GLN A 201 3.35 6.45 -14.59
CA GLN A 201 3.58 7.03 -13.27
C GLN A 201 2.67 8.24 -13.00
N LEU A 202 2.45 9.08 -14.00
CA LEU A 202 1.48 10.17 -13.94
C LEU A 202 0.05 9.65 -13.71
N ASP A 203 -0.36 8.60 -14.44
CA ASP A 203 -1.67 7.94 -14.24
C ASP A 203 -1.86 7.48 -12.79
N ALA A 204 -0.86 6.75 -12.25
CA ALA A 204 -0.87 6.31 -10.86
C ALA A 204 -0.98 7.49 -9.87
N TYR A 205 -0.21 8.58 -10.07
CA TYR A 205 -0.29 9.75 -9.19
C TYR A 205 -1.64 10.44 -9.21
N ILE A 206 -2.25 10.60 -10.40
CA ILE A 206 -3.59 11.17 -10.54
C ILE A 206 -4.62 10.25 -9.88
N ALA A 207 -4.54 8.94 -10.11
CA ALA A 207 -5.44 7.96 -9.50
C ALA A 207 -5.40 7.98 -7.96
N ILE A 208 -4.20 7.97 -7.37
CA ILE A 208 -4.03 8.07 -5.91
C ILE A 208 -4.55 9.42 -5.39
N GLY A 209 -4.30 10.52 -6.12
CA GLY A 209 -4.79 11.85 -5.76
C GLY A 209 -6.32 11.95 -5.76
N LYS A 210 -7.00 11.29 -6.70
CA LYS A 210 -8.48 11.17 -6.71
C LYS A 210 -8.99 10.45 -5.47
N VAL A 211 -8.39 9.31 -5.13
CA VAL A 211 -8.74 8.54 -3.93
C VAL A 211 -8.54 9.35 -2.65
N ALA A 212 -7.47 10.16 -2.58
CA ALA A 212 -7.23 11.07 -1.46
C ALA A 212 -8.42 12.02 -1.23
N LYS A 213 -8.89 12.65 -2.32
CA LYS A 213 -10.02 13.59 -2.29
C LYS A 213 -11.34 12.89 -1.96
N GLU A 214 -11.64 11.78 -2.63
CA GLU A 214 -12.90 11.04 -2.46
C GLU A 214 -13.08 10.49 -1.05
N ARG A 215 -11.99 10.01 -0.43
CA ARG A 215 -12.02 9.38 0.90
C ARG A 215 -11.62 10.31 2.05
N GLY A 216 -11.25 11.56 1.76
CA GLY A 216 -10.75 12.50 2.76
C GLY A 216 -9.46 12.06 3.43
N PHE A 217 -8.62 11.30 2.73
CA PHE A 217 -7.32 10.87 3.26
C PHE A 217 -6.32 12.02 3.24
N VAL A 218 -5.40 12.04 4.21
CA VAL A 218 -4.42 13.13 4.39
C VAL A 218 -3.02 12.69 4.01
N PHE A 219 -2.20 13.61 3.50
CA PHE A 219 -0.82 13.32 3.13
C PHE A 219 0.10 13.38 4.36
N PRO A 220 0.78 12.29 4.74
CA PRO A 220 1.66 12.27 5.90
C PRO A 220 2.99 12.98 5.62
N THR A 221 3.63 13.48 6.67
CA THR A 221 5.00 14.01 6.60
C THR A 221 6.00 12.97 7.09
N ALA A 222 6.92 12.56 6.22
CA ALA A 222 8.03 11.69 6.58
C ALA A 222 9.19 12.49 7.16
N LEU A 223 9.80 11.98 8.23
CA LEU A 223 10.90 12.60 8.95
C LEU A 223 12.12 11.69 8.94
N PRO A 224 13.33 12.25 9.15
CA PRO A 224 14.55 11.47 9.38
C PRO A 224 14.41 10.42 10.50
N LYS A 225 15.18 9.34 10.40
CA LYS A 225 15.12 8.17 11.30
C LYS A 225 15.41 8.51 12.76
N ASP A 226 16.32 9.46 12.98
CA ASP A 226 16.84 9.88 14.28
C ASP A 226 15.81 10.62 15.13
N GLN A 227 14.78 11.21 14.50
CA GLN A 227 13.67 11.88 15.19
C GLN A 227 12.87 10.90 16.06
N ARG A 228 12.76 9.61 15.66
CA ARG A 228 12.09 8.53 16.42
C ARG A 228 10.67 8.87 16.87
N ILE A 229 9.86 9.44 15.97
CA ILE A 229 8.46 9.75 16.28
C ILE A 229 7.47 9.02 15.37
N ALA A 230 6.26 8.82 15.87
CA ALA A 230 5.06 8.61 15.08
C ALA A 230 3.91 9.33 15.79
N ASP A 231 3.56 10.52 15.28
CA ASP A 231 2.42 11.31 15.74
C ASP A 231 1.28 11.12 14.73
N ILE A 232 0.22 10.44 15.13
CA ILE A 232 -0.91 10.13 14.26
C ILE A 232 -2.20 10.52 14.98
N ILE A 233 -2.94 11.46 14.41
CA ILE A 233 -4.20 11.96 14.97
C ILE A 233 -5.35 11.41 14.13
N GLY A 234 -6.34 10.83 14.79
CA GLY A 234 -7.57 10.35 14.20
C GLY A 234 -7.37 9.24 13.18
N VAL A 235 -6.47 8.27 13.40
CA VAL A 235 -6.33 7.09 12.52
C VAL A 235 -7.55 6.18 12.61
N TYR A 236 -7.99 5.66 11.47
CA TYR A 236 -9.13 4.74 11.37
C TYR A 236 -8.88 3.67 10.30
N HIS A 237 -9.69 2.61 10.33
CA HIS A 237 -9.58 1.54 9.34
C HIS A 237 -10.30 1.95 8.04
N PRO A 238 -9.63 1.95 6.87
CA PRO A 238 -10.19 2.53 5.64
C PRO A 238 -11.34 1.73 5.01
N GLN A 239 -11.60 0.51 5.50
CA GLN A 239 -12.66 -0.38 5.01
C GLN A 239 -13.74 -0.69 6.05
N VAL A 240 -13.60 -0.16 7.28
CA VAL A 240 -14.66 -0.32 8.29
C VAL A 240 -15.60 0.88 8.15
N ASP A 241 -16.87 0.60 7.92
CA ASP A 241 -17.88 1.64 7.85
C ASP A 241 -18.05 2.31 9.23
N HIS A 242 -18.22 3.64 9.23
CA HIS A 242 -18.29 4.47 10.44
C HIS A 242 -17.21 4.17 11.50
N ALA A 243 -15.97 3.88 11.06
CA ALA A 243 -14.87 3.54 11.95
C ALA A 243 -14.58 4.65 12.99
N VAL A 244 -14.48 4.26 14.26
CA VAL A 244 -14.07 5.19 15.33
C VAL A 244 -12.57 5.47 15.23
N SER A 245 -12.22 6.74 15.09
CA SER A 245 -10.84 7.18 14.95
C SER A 245 -10.12 7.26 16.30
N ASN A 246 -8.81 7.01 16.28
CA ASN A 246 -7.97 6.96 17.47
C ASN A 246 -6.70 7.77 17.27
N ASP A 247 -6.19 8.34 18.37
CA ASP A 247 -4.94 9.09 18.35
C ASP A 247 -3.84 8.18 18.91
N ILE A 248 -2.65 8.27 18.34
CA ILE A 248 -1.48 7.59 18.87
C ILE A 248 -0.25 8.48 18.73
N ARG A 249 0.56 8.46 19.78
CA ARG A 249 1.79 9.23 19.86
C ARG A 249 2.90 8.34 20.35
N ILE A 250 3.95 8.25 19.54
CA ILE A 250 5.17 7.52 19.82
C ILE A 250 6.30 8.54 19.75
N THR A 251 7.08 8.63 20.82
CA THR A 251 8.15 9.61 20.94
C THR A 251 9.49 8.90 21.18
N ALA A 252 10.58 9.66 21.13
CA ALA A 252 11.92 9.13 21.38
C ALA A 252 12.07 8.53 22.79
N GLU A 253 11.23 8.95 23.74
CA GLU A 253 11.17 8.47 25.12
C GLU A 253 10.32 7.21 25.30
N GLY A 254 9.46 6.87 24.33
CA GLY A 254 8.49 5.77 24.44
C GLY A 254 8.25 5.09 23.10
N ASN A 255 8.96 3.98 22.86
CA ASN A 255 8.97 3.28 21.57
C ASN A 255 8.10 2.00 21.56
N VAL A 256 7.45 1.68 22.68
CA VAL A 256 6.58 0.51 22.83
C VAL A 256 5.18 0.96 23.22
N ILE A 257 4.19 0.47 22.49
CA ILE A 257 2.78 0.55 22.82
C ILE A 257 2.33 -0.82 23.33
N PHE A 258 1.79 -0.85 24.54
CA PHE A 258 1.25 -2.05 25.15
C PHE A 258 -0.27 -1.91 25.27
N LEU A 259 -0.99 -2.64 24.43
CA LEU A 259 -2.44 -2.55 24.25
C LEU A 259 -3.15 -3.69 24.99
N THR A 260 -4.09 -3.34 25.86
CA THR A 260 -4.94 -4.31 26.56
C THR A 260 -6.43 -4.05 26.30
N GLY A 261 -7.29 -5.00 26.69
CA GLY A 261 -8.74 -4.91 26.52
C GLY A 261 -9.37 -6.23 26.07
N ALA A 262 -10.70 -6.30 26.04
CA ALA A 262 -11.41 -7.49 25.56
C ALA A 262 -11.18 -7.73 24.05
N ASN A 263 -11.32 -8.97 23.58
CA ASN A 263 -11.09 -9.30 22.15
C ASN A 263 -12.09 -8.61 21.23
N MET A 264 -13.33 -8.44 21.67
CA MET A 264 -14.38 -7.75 20.92
C MET A 264 -14.30 -6.21 21.02
N ALA A 265 -13.37 -5.66 21.82
CA ALA A 265 -13.25 -4.22 22.04
C ALA A 265 -12.58 -3.48 20.85
N GLY A 266 -12.14 -4.20 19.81
CA GLY A 266 -11.60 -3.60 18.57
C GLY A 266 -10.07 -3.50 18.50
N LYS A 267 -9.32 -4.24 19.36
CA LYS A 267 -7.85 -4.21 19.38
C LYS A 267 -7.23 -4.48 18.01
N SER A 268 -7.61 -5.59 17.37
CA SER A 268 -7.05 -5.98 16.06
C SER A 268 -7.43 -4.97 14.97
N THR A 269 -8.62 -4.37 15.02
CA THR A 269 -9.03 -3.30 14.09
C THR A 269 -8.15 -2.06 14.23
N PHE A 270 -7.91 -1.59 15.46
CA PHE A 270 -7.00 -0.47 15.72
C PHE A 270 -5.58 -0.78 15.22
N MET A 271 -5.05 -1.95 15.57
CA MET A 271 -3.71 -2.40 15.18
C MET A 271 -3.53 -2.47 13.66
N LYS A 272 -4.54 -2.99 12.93
CA LYS A 272 -4.56 -2.96 11.46
C LYS A 272 -4.61 -1.53 10.93
N SER A 273 -5.45 -0.67 11.52
CA SER A 273 -5.57 0.75 11.11
C SER A 273 -4.23 1.46 11.19
N LEU A 274 -3.54 1.34 12.33
CA LEU A 274 -2.21 1.91 12.56
C LEU A 274 -1.17 1.35 11.57
N SER A 275 -1.15 0.03 11.38
CA SER A 275 -0.18 -0.62 10.50
C SER A 275 -0.40 -0.26 9.03
N ILE A 276 -1.66 -0.20 8.57
CA ILE A 276 -2.04 0.24 7.21
C ILE A 276 -1.61 1.70 7.00
N ALA A 277 -1.89 2.59 7.96
CA ALA A 277 -1.47 3.98 7.86
C ALA A 277 0.06 4.11 7.76
N MET A 278 0.82 3.39 8.59
CA MET A 278 2.29 3.35 8.52
C MET A 278 2.79 2.78 7.18
N TYR A 279 2.14 1.76 6.64
CA TYR A 279 2.52 1.14 5.37
C TYR A 279 2.30 2.10 4.19
N LEU A 280 1.10 2.70 4.10
CA LEU A 280 0.76 3.71 3.09
C LEU A 280 1.66 4.94 3.20
N ALA A 281 1.97 5.39 4.41
CA ALA A 281 2.88 6.51 4.62
C ALA A 281 4.28 6.22 4.06
N HIS A 282 4.79 5.01 4.27
CA HIS A 282 6.04 4.53 3.68
C HIS A 282 6.01 4.39 2.15
N MET A 283 4.82 4.24 1.57
CA MET A 283 4.65 4.29 0.12
C MET A 283 4.60 5.73 -0.42
N GLY A 284 4.51 6.74 0.44
CA GLY A 284 4.29 8.15 0.06
C GLY A 284 2.85 8.44 -0.36
N PHE A 285 1.90 7.66 0.16
CA PHE A 285 0.48 7.74 -0.18
C PHE A 285 -0.30 8.52 0.89
N PRO A 286 -1.51 9.03 0.57
CA PRO A 286 -2.39 9.58 1.58
C PRO A 286 -2.90 8.48 2.52
N VAL A 287 -3.14 8.82 3.78
CA VAL A 287 -3.48 7.88 4.86
C VAL A 287 -4.86 8.16 5.46
N PRO A 288 -5.56 7.13 5.99
CA PRO A 288 -6.84 7.29 6.70
C PRO A 288 -6.61 7.82 8.13
N ALA A 289 -6.29 9.11 8.24
CA ALA A 289 -6.08 9.82 9.48
C ALA A 289 -6.48 11.31 9.35
N ALA A 290 -6.58 12.03 10.46
CA ALA A 290 -6.74 13.50 10.44
C ALA A 290 -5.40 14.23 10.25
N SER A 291 -4.32 13.68 10.80
CA SER A 291 -2.95 14.14 10.50
C SER A 291 -1.94 13.04 10.85
N MET A 292 -0.77 13.06 10.19
CA MET A 292 0.28 12.08 10.45
C MET A 292 1.67 12.64 10.17
N ARG A 293 2.58 12.45 11.12
CA ARG A 293 4.03 12.64 10.94
C ARG A 293 4.76 11.44 11.52
N PHE A 294 5.78 10.95 10.83
CA PHE A 294 6.48 9.74 11.25
C PHE A 294 7.95 9.77 10.83
N SER A 295 8.82 9.22 11.67
CA SER A 295 10.19 8.89 11.30
C SER A 295 10.22 7.66 10.41
N VAL A 296 10.97 7.72 9.32
CA VAL A 296 11.09 6.58 8.41
C VAL A 296 11.74 5.39 9.10
N LEU A 297 11.24 4.20 8.80
CA LEU A 297 11.76 2.91 9.23
C LEU A 297 12.31 2.12 8.04
N ASP A 298 13.15 1.13 8.32
CA ASP A 298 13.72 0.18 7.36
C ASP A 298 12.76 -0.94 6.97
N GLY A 299 11.65 -1.10 7.68
CA GLY A 299 10.72 -2.18 7.41
C GLY A 299 9.58 -2.30 8.42
N MET A 300 8.69 -3.25 8.13
CA MET A 300 7.52 -3.55 8.94
C MET A 300 7.26 -5.06 9.01
N TYR A 301 6.96 -5.54 10.22
CA TYR A 301 6.53 -6.91 10.47
C TYR A 301 5.31 -6.94 11.36
N THR A 302 4.27 -7.65 10.95
CA THR A 302 3.09 -7.89 11.79
C THR A 302 2.93 -9.38 12.08
N THR A 303 2.24 -9.66 13.18
CA THR A 303 1.82 -11.01 13.56
C THR A 303 0.42 -10.88 14.14
N ILE A 304 -0.61 -10.91 13.28
CA ILE A 304 -2.01 -10.81 13.69
C ILE A 304 -2.67 -12.18 13.62
N ASN A 305 -2.60 -12.85 12.46
CA ASN A 305 -3.14 -14.18 12.27
C ASN A 305 -2.04 -15.10 11.74
N LEU A 306 -1.32 -15.77 12.65
CA LEU A 306 -0.42 -16.85 12.24
C LEU A 306 -1.26 -18.03 11.72
N PRO A 307 -1.08 -18.45 10.46
CA PRO A 307 -1.78 -19.60 9.91
C PRO A 307 -1.31 -20.88 10.61
N ASP A 308 -2.24 -21.79 10.87
CA ASP A 308 -1.92 -23.11 11.40
C ASP A 308 -1.16 -23.92 10.35
N ASN A 309 0.12 -24.19 10.60
CA ASN A 309 0.94 -25.04 9.74
C ASN A 309 0.83 -26.50 10.19
N LEU A 310 -0.30 -27.14 9.85
CA LEU A 310 -0.53 -28.57 10.10
C LEU A 310 0.55 -29.47 9.44
N GLY A 311 1.17 -29.02 8.34
CA GLY A 311 2.13 -29.80 7.56
C GLY A 311 3.56 -29.87 8.11
N MET A 312 3.97 -28.99 9.04
CA MET A 312 5.34 -29.04 9.62
C MET A 312 5.43 -29.76 10.96
N GLY A 313 4.31 -30.22 11.54
CA GLY A 313 4.28 -30.81 12.89
C GLY A 313 4.73 -29.87 14.01
N ALA A 314 4.96 -28.58 13.72
CA ALA A 314 5.31 -27.57 14.71
C ALA A 314 4.05 -27.07 15.42
N SER A 315 4.09 -27.05 16.76
CA SER A 315 3.00 -26.44 17.54
C SER A 315 2.83 -24.97 17.17
N HIS A 316 1.61 -24.45 17.33
CA HIS A 316 1.29 -23.03 17.12
C HIS A 316 2.30 -22.11 17.84
N PHE A 317 2.61 -22.45 19.09
CA PHE A 317 3.64 -21.77 19.90
C PHE A 317 5.03 -21.75 19.25
N TYR A 318 5.51 -22.86 18.70
CA TYR A 318 6.85 -22.88 18.08
C TYR A 318 6.91 -21.99 16.84
N SER A 319 5.82 -21.89 16.08
CA SER A 319 5.72 -20.97 14.95
C SER A 319 5.79 -19.50 15.40
N GLU A 320 5.16 -19.14 16.52
CA GLU A 320 5.30 -17.82 17.15
C GLU A 320 6.75 -17.54 17.56
N VAL A 321 7.42 -18.50 18.20
CA VAL A 321 8.84 -18.38 18.60
C VAL A 321 9.74 -18.15 17.39
N LEU A 322 9.55 -18.89 16.29
CA LEU A 322 10.31 -18.69 15.06
C LEU A 322 10.05 -17.32 14.43
N ARG A 323 8.82 -16.80 14.51
CA ARG A 323 8.46 -15.45 14.06
C ARG A 323 9.22 -14.39 14.87
N VAL A 324 9.20 -14.49 16.20
CA VAL A 324 9.94 -13.59 17.10
C VAL A 324 11.45 -13.67 16.84
N LYS A 325 12.01 -14.88 16.67
CA LYS A 325 13.43 -15.08 16.34
C LYS A 325 13.84 -14.39 15.03
N LYS A 326 13.02 -14.52 13.97
CA LYS A 326 13.26 -13.85 12.69
C LYS A 326 13.31 -12.33 12.87
N ILE A 327 12.31 -11.76 13.53
CA ILE A 327 12.21 -10.30 13.77
C ILE A 327 13.39 -9.82 14.62
N ALA A 328 13.76 -10.56 15.67
CA ALA A 328 14.91 -10.25 16.51
C ALA A 328 16.23 -10.21 15.71
N SER A 329 16.39 -11.08 14.71
CA SER A 329 17.55 -11.06 13.81
C SER A 329 17.59 -9.80 12.94
N GLU A 330 16.46 -9.38 12.39
CA GLU A 330 16.36 -8.16 11.57
C GLU A 330 16.65 -6.89 12.40
N LEU A 331 16.17 -6.84 13.64
CA LEU A 331 16.40 -5.75 14.61
C LEU A 331 17.87 -5.56 15.01
N ARG A 332 18.79 -6.42 14.56
CA ARG A 332 20.22 -6.21 14.75
C ARG A 332 20.76 -5.08 13.89
N HIS A 333 20.14 -4.83 12.74
CA HIS A 333 20.66 -3.91 11.72
C HIS A 333 19.61 -2.94 11.15
N LYS A 334 18.34 -3.09 11.53
CA LYS A 334 17.22 -2.34 10.96
C LYS A 334 16.38 -1.65 12.03
N HIS A 335 15.84 -0.50 11.66
CA HIS A 335 14.82 0.24 12.40
C HIS A 335 13.44 -0.25 11.92
N LEU A 336 12.65 -0.91 12.75
CA LEU A 336 11.43 -1.60 12.28
C LEU A 336 10.17 -1.10 12.97
N PHE A 337 9.04 -1.15 12.27
CA PHE A 337 7.72 -1.19 12.89
C PHE A 337 7.35 -2.65 13.12
N VAL A 338 7.07 -3.03 14.35
CA VAL A 338 6.75 -4.42 14.69
C VAL A 338 5.45 -4.48 15.46
N LEU A 339 4.53 -5.33 15.00
CA LEU A 339 3.26 -5.56 15.65
C LEU A 339 3.08 -7.03 16.02
N PHE A 340 2.66 -7.28 17.25
CA PHE A 340 2.23 -8.60 17.72
C PHE A 340 0.83 -8.51 18.33
N ASP A 341 -0.09 -9.31 17.81
CA ASP A 341 -1.40 -9.56 18.41
C ASP A 341 -1.32 -10.84 19.26
N GLU A 342 -1.47 -10.72 20.58
CA GLU A 342 -1.48 -11.84 21.54
C GLU A 342 -0.28 -12.79 21.42
N LEU A 343 0.90 -12.31 21.82
CA LEU A 343 2.11 -13.15 21.86
C LEU A 343 1.93 -14.42 22.70
N PHE A 344 2.41 -15.54 22.16
CA PHE A 344 2.60 -16.80 22.88
C PHE A 344 1.29 -17.46 23.35
N ARG A 345 0.21 -17.31 22.57
CA ARG A 345 -1.09 -17.89 22.89
C ARG A 345 -1.10 -19.41 22.93
N GLY A 346 -0.11 -20.06 22.31
CA GLY A 346 -0.01 -21.52 22.23
C GLY A 346 0.59 -22.23 23.45
N THR A 347 0.90 -21.54 24.55
CA THR A 347 1.46 -22.13 25.78
C THR A 347 0.62 -21.81 27.03
N ASN A 348 1.03 -22.29 28.20
CA ASN A 348 0.34 -22.00 29.45
C ASN A 348 0.39 -20.49 29.78
N VAL A 349 -0.62 -19.98 30.48
CA VAL A 349 -0.78 -18.53 30.75
C VAL A 349 0.41 -17.94 31.49
N LYS A 350 1.05 -18.70 32.39
CA LYS A 350 2.18 -18.23 33.19
C LYS A 350 3.44 -18.06 32.34
N ASP A 351 3.77 -19.05 31.52
CA ASP A 351 4.86 -19.03 30.56
C ASP A 351 4.65 -17.94 29.51
N ALA A 352 3.41 -17.78 29.02
CA ALA A 352 3.04 -16.72 28.08
C ALA A 352 3.26 -15.32 28.70
N ALA A 353 2.87 -15.14 29.97
CA ALA A 353 3.10 -13.90 30.70
C ALA A 353 4.60 -13.60 30.85
N GLU A 354 5.38 -14.57 31.35
CA GLU A 354 6.83 -14.43 31.56
C GLU A 354 7.58 -14.15 30.25
N ALA A 355 7.23 -14.87 29.17
CA ALA A 355 7.81 -14.66 27.85
C ALA A 355 7.42 -13.30 27.26
N THR A 356 6.16 -12.87 27.41
CA THR A 356 5.70 -11.55 26.95
C THR A 356 6.46 -10.44 27.66
N VAL A 357 6.63 -10.52 28.98
CA VAL A 357 7.43 -9.56 29.75
C VAL A 357 8.87 -9.54 29.23
N ALA A 358 9.54 -10.70 29.16
CA ALA A 358 10.94 -10.79 28.75
C ALA A 358 11.19 -10.21 27.34
N VAL A 359 10.32 -10.54 26.37
CA VAL A 359 10.43 -10.06 24.99
C VAL A 359 10.12 -8.58 24.88
N THR A 360 9.07 -8.10 25.55
CA THR A 360 8.71 -6.67 25.54
C THR A 360 9.81 -5.82 26.16
N GLN A 361 10.44 -6.29 27.25
CA GLN A 361 11.61 -5.62 27.84
C GLN A 361 12.79 -5.56 26.87
N ALA A 362 13.02 -6.60 26.06
CA ALA A 362 14.06 -6.59 25.05
C ALA A 362 13.76 -5.59 23.92
N PHE A 363 12.49 -5.48 23.50
CA PHE A 363 12.05 -4.49 22.51
C PHE A 363 12.11 -3.05 23.02
N ALA A 364 11.79 -2.82 24.29
CA ALA A 364 11.96 -1.52 24.94
C ALA A 364 13.42 -1.03 24.89
N LYS A 365 14.41 -1.93 24.81
CA LYS A 365 15.84 -1.58 24.64
C LYS A 365 16.25 -1.29 23.19
N LYS A 366 15.30 -1.23 22.26
CA LYS A 366 15.52 -0.91 20.84
C LYS A 366 14.86 0.43 20.49
N PRO A 367 15.42 1.57 20.95
CA PRO A 367 14.78 2.90 20.90
C PRO A 367 14.55 3.43 19.48
N HIS A 368 15.13 2.77 18.49
CA HIS A 368 15.10 3.10 17.08
C HIS A 368 14.00 2.37 16.30
N SER A 369 13.26 1.49 16.96
CA SER A 369 12.17 0.70 16.38
C SER A 369 10.90 0.91 17.19
N ILE A 370 9.77 0.79 16.51
CA ILE A 370 8.44 0.97 17.08
C ILE A 370 7.82 -0.40 17.29
N PHE A 371 7.27 -0.63 18.48
CA PHE A 371 6.64 -1.90 18.83
C PHE A 371 5.21 -1.68 19.28
N VAL A 372 4.28 -2.46 18.75
CA VAL A 372 2.88 -2.50 19.18
C VAL A 372 2.58 -3.92 19.61
N LEU A 373 2.24 -4.11 20.87
CA LEU A 373 1.94 -5.43 21.42
C LEU A 373 0.55 -5.40 22.03
N SER A 374 -0.30 -6.34 21.62
CA SER A 374 -1.55 -6.60 22.32
C SER A 374 -1.39 -7.78 23.29
N THR A 375 -2.13 -7.75 24.40
CA THR A 375 -2.29 -8.92 25.25
C THR A 375 -3.63 -8.89 25.98
N HIS A 376 -4.10 -10.08 26.36
CA HIS A 376 -5.17 -10.27 27.34
C HIS A 376 -4.62 -10.59 28.75
N ILE A 377 -3.30 -10.70 28.91
CA ILE A 377 -2.64 -11.02 30.18
C ILE A 377 -2.31 -9.71 30.92
N ILE A 378 -3.18 -9.32 31.84
CA ILE A 378 -3.07 -8.07 32.61
C ILE A 378 -1.80 -8.09 33.48
N GLU A 379 -1.46 -9.24 34.05
CA GLU A 379 -0.31 -9.44 34.93
C GLU A 379 1.02 -9.09 34.25
N ALA A 380 1.13 -9.35 32.93
CA ALA A 380 2.31 -8.98 32.15
C ALA A 380 2.44 -7.45 32.02
N GLY A 381 1.32 -6.74 31.83
CA GLY A 381 1.28 -5.29 31.79
C GLY A 381 1.70 -4.65 33.11
N GLU A 382 1.15 -5.14 34.23
CA GLU A 382 1.49 -4.66 35.57
C GLU A 382 2.97 -4.86 35.90
N GLU A 383 3.55 -5.99 35.49
CA GLU A 383 4.97 -6.24 35.72
C GLU A 383 5.87 -5.35 34.84
N LEU A 384 5.49 -5.12 33.58
CA LEU A 384 6.21 -4.22 32.69
C LEU A 384 6.20 -2.78 33.19
N LYS A 385 5.06 -2.32 33.75
CA LYS A 385 4.91 -0.96 34.29
C LYS A 385 5.89 -0.66 35.43
N LYS A 386 6.27 -1.67 36.22
CA LYS A 386 7.29 -1.55 37.27
C LYS A 386 8.72 -1.51 36.73
N ARG A 387 8.96 -2.11 35.56
CA ARG A 387 10.30 -2.40 35.03
C ARG A 387 10.74 -1.47 33.90
N CYS A 388 9.82 -0.87 33.17
CA CYS A 388 10.10 -0.09 31.97
C CYS A 388 9.33 1.24 31.96
N THR A 389 10.05 2.35 31.82
CA THR A 389 9.48 3.71 31.78
C THR A 389 9.14 4.18 30.37
N ASN A 390 9.64 3.49 29.34
CA ASN A 390 9.46 3.84 27.92
C ASN A 390 8.36 3.02 27.22
N ILE A 391 7.39 2.52 27.99
CA ILE A 391 6.23 1.79 27.49
C ILE A 391 4.99 2.64 27.72
N SER A 392 4.25 2.90 26.64
CA SER A 392 2.93 3.53 26.69
C SER A 392 1.87 2.45 26.85
N PHE A 393 1.21 2.43 28.01
CA PHE A 393 0.10 1.52 28.29
C PHE A 393 -1.21 2.17 27.86
N ILE A 394 -1.93 1.49 26.98
CA ILE A 394 -3.24 1.91 26.50
C ILE A 394 -4.21 0.73 26.49
N PHE A 395 -5.50 1.02 26.54
CA PHE A 395 -6.52 -0.01 26.48
C PHE A 395 -7.78 0.45 25.77
N LEU A 396 -8.59 -0.52 25.34
CA LEU A 396 -9.94 -0.28 24.82
C LEU A 396 -10.96 -0.66 25.90
N PRO A 397 -11.67 0.31 26.50
CA PRO A 397 -12.59 0.07 27.60
C PRO A 397 -13.86 -0.65 27.14
N THR A 398 -14.35 -1.56 27.97
CA THR A 398 -15.67 -2.16 27.86
C THR A 398 -16.57 -1.59 28.94
N ARG A 399 -17.68 -0.96 28.58
CA ARG A 399 -18.65 -0.47 29.57
C ARG A 399 -19.85 -1.41 29.66
N MET A 400 -20.30 -1.67 30.87
CA MET A 400 -21.53 -2.42 31.10
C MET A 400 -22.72 -1.47 31.14
N VAL A 401 -23.71 -1.70 30.27
CA VAL A 401 -25.03 -1.04 30.33
C VAL A 401 -26.04 -2.11 30.70
N GLY A 402 -26.41 -2.13 32.00
CA GLY A 402 -27.09 -3.27 32.59
C GLY A 402 -26.20 -4.51 32.49
N ASN A 403 -26.71 -5.58 31.88
CA ASN A 403 -25.94 -6.79 31.64
C ASN A 403 -25.23 -6.81 30.27
N LYS A 404 -25.42 -5.82 29.39
CA LYS A 404 -24.83 -5.87 28.04
C LYS A 404 -23.48 -5.14 27.98
N PRO A 405 -22.43 -5.75 27.40
CA PRO A 405 -21.18 -5.05 27.14
C PRO A 405 -21.35 -4.09 25.95
N VAL A 406 -20.87 -2.86 26.11
CA VAL A 406 -20.85 -1.80 25.09
C VAL A 406 -19.42 -1.37 24.85
N TYR A 407 -19.00 -1.40 23.59
CA TYR A 407 -17.66 -1.05 23.14
C TYR A 407 -17.67 0.34 22.51
N LYS A 408 -16.85 1.26 23.03
CA LYS A 408 -16.73 2.62 22.47
C LYS A 408 -15.70 2.71 21.34
N TYR A 409 -14.83 1.70 21.22
CA TYR A 409 -13.74 1.64 20.25
C TYR A 409 -12.76 2.84 20.32
N LYS A 410 -12.70 3.54 21.45
CA LYS A 410 -11.81 4.67 21.71
C LYS A 410 -10.75 4.29 22.74
N LEU A 411 -9.48 4.55 22.43
CA LEU A 411 -8.35 4.29 23.31
C LEU A 411 -8.40 5.16 24.56
N GLU A 412 -8.05 4.56 25.69
CA GLU A 412 -7.80 5.23 26.97
C GLU A 412 -6.41 4.85 27.50
N ALA A 413 -5.81 5.71 28.31
CA ALA A 413 -4.48 5.47 28.90
C ALA A 413 -4.58 4.54 30.11
N GLY A 414 -3.66 3.57 30.22
CA GLY A 414 -3.61 2.61 31.33
C GLY A 414 -3.69 1.16 30.87
N ILE A 415 -3.97 0.28 31.83
CA ILE A 415 -4.18 -1.15 31.62
C ILE A 415 -5.64 -1.44 31.98
N THR A 416 -6.30 -2.28 31.19
CA THR A 416 -7.70 -2.64 31.46
C THR A 416 -7.87 -3.40 32.77
N GLU A 417 -8.97 -3.16 33.47
CA GLU A 417 -9.43 -3.97 34.62
C GLU A 417 -10.56 -4.94 34.20
N ASP A 418 -10.94 -4.96 32.92
CA ASP A 418 -12.13 -5.66 32.43
C ASP A 418 -11.97 -7.19 32.51
N ARG A 419 -12.79 -7.84 33.35
CA ARG A 419 -12.91 -9.31 33.44
C ARG A 419 -14.31 -9.79 33.07
N HIS A 420 -14.74 -9.50 31.84
CA HIS A 420 -16.14 -9.70 31.41
C HIS A 420 -16.48 -11.08 30.78
N GLY A 421 -15.52 -12.01 30.67
CA GLY A 421 -15.74 -13.30 30.00
C GLY A 421 -16.93 -14.10 30.57
N MET A 422 -17.01 -14.22 31.90
CA MET A 422 -18.14 -14.92 32.56
C MET A 422 -19.47 -14.17 32.44
N VAL A 423 -19.43 -12.83 32.37
CA VAL A 423 -20.64 -12.02 32.16
C VAL A 423 -21.24 -12.33 30.80
N ILE A 424 -20.42 -12.45 29.75
CA ILE A 424 -20.86 -12.84 28.42
C ILE A 424 -21.46 -14.26 28.44
N ILE A 425 -20.79 -15.24 29.04
CA ILE A 425 -21.29 -16.62 29.16
C ILE A 425 -22.66 -16.66 29.86
N ASN A 426 -22.84 -15.87 30.92
CA ASN A 426 -24.10 -15.78 31.65
C ASN A 426 -25.20 -15.14 30.81
N ASN A 427 -24.88 -14.09 30.05
CA ASN A 427 -25.85 -13.39 29.20
C ASN A 427 -26.37 -14.23 28.03
N GLU A 428 -25.51 -15.05 27.45
CA GLU A 428 -25.88 -15.98 26.37
C GLU A 428 -26.74 -17.15 26.90
N GLY A 429 -27.02 -17.21 28.21
CA GLY A 429 -27.87 -18.22 28.81
C GLY A 429 -27.29 -19.64 28.75
N ILE A 430 -26.01 -19.79 28.39
CA ILE A 430 -25.36 -21.09 28.13
C ILE A 430 -25.54 -22.01 29.34
N LEU A 431 -25.28 -21.51 30.55
CA LEU A 431 -25.43 -22.30 31.78
C LEU A 431 -26.90 -22.67 32.07
N ALA A 432 -27.85 -21.82 31.69
CA ALA A 432 -29.28 -22.12 31.85
C ALA A 432 -29.74 -23.19 30.84
N ILE A 433 -29.29 -23.10 29.59
CA ILE A 433 -29.55 -24.09 28.53
C ILE A 433 -28.99 -25.46 28.93
N LEU A 434 -27.74 -25.51 29.38
CA LEU A 434 -27.09 -26.74 29.82
C LEU A 434 -27.80 -27.36 31.04
N LYS A 435 -28.26 -26.55 31.99
CA LYS A 435 -29.04 -27.02 33.14
C LYS A 435 -30.40 -27.59 32.74
N ALA A 436 -31.10 -26.98 31.78
CA ALA A 436 -32.39 -27.47 31.29
C ALA A 436 -32.27 -28.85 30.62
N GLY A 437 -31.16 -29.12 29.92
CA GLY A 437 -30.89 -30.44 29.32
C GLY A 437 -30.72 -31.57 30.33
N ILE A 438 -30.22 -31.28 31.54
CA ILE A 438 -30.09 -32.27 32.63
C ILE A 438 -31.45 -32.60 33.25
N SER A 439 -32.35 -31.62 33.32
CA SER A 439 -33.71 -31.82 33.88
C SER A 439 -34.57 -32.75 33.03
N HIS A 440 -34.38 -32.76 31.70
CA HIS A 440 -35.12 -33.63 30.79
C HIS A 440 -34.62 -35.09 30.76
N ASN A 441 -33.32 -35.33 31.00
CA ASN A 441 -32.77 -36.70 31.04
C ASN A 441 -33.00 -37.43 32.37
N ASN A 442 -33.34 -36.72 33.46
CA ASN A 442 -33.68 -37.34 34.75
C ASN A 442 -35.19 -37.59 34.90
N GLN A 443 -35.99 -37.38 33.85
CA GLN A 443 -37.44 -37.64 33.80
C GLN A 443 -37.84 -38.67 32.72
N GLN A 444 -36.87 -39.34 32.10
CA GLN A 444 -37.05 -40.60 31.37
C GLN A 444 -36.43 -41.73 32.20
#